data_AF-A0A2M8C0Y7-F1
#
_entry.id   AF-A0A2M8C0Y7-F1
#
_cell.length_a   1.000
_cell.length_b   1.000
_cell.length_c   1.000
_cell.angle_alpha   90.00
_cell.angle_beta   90.00
_cell.angle_gamma   90.00
#
_symmetry.space_group_name_H-M   'P 1'
#
loop_
_entity.id
_entity.type
_entity.pdbx_description
1 polymer ?
#
loop_
_entity_poly.entity_id
_entity_poly.type
_entity_poly.pdbx_seq_one_letter_code
_entity_poly.pdbx_strand_id
1 'polypeptide(L)'
;MTNITKKIVTIVTGLTISLMMVGSVFGATAEELAASIATLQAELTALTAQLAALQGTATITGVPADFTFTTNLKLGSTGDAVKYLQIVLNSDAATQVAATGVGSSGNETSYFGSLTQAAVVKFQEKYAADVLTPIGLTSGTGFVGAKTRAKLNSLLVTPPVPACTTDADCAAGYTCTAGTCVVTPPVACTADTDCATGQVCEAETCVTPPPPPPVEGVLSAELAATPADGTVVKVGEANKAVMAVNVKARKSDISLKRVEIKMDRRAWQCLSYISLYDGENAVKGTEVTKANLIEVTAGADYRAYIDGIDVKVAKDVVKTLTVKVSALPVIDSAM
;
A
#
# COMPACT_ATOMS: atom_id res chain seq x y z
N MET A 1 -8.80 68.21 -25.01
CA MET A 1 -7.52 68.08 -24.30
C MET A 1 -7.36 66.60 -23.98
N THR A 2 -6.55 65.88 -24.77
CA THR A 2 -5.25 65.30 -24.35
C THR A 2 -5.49 64.01 -23.53
N ASN A 3 -5.04 62.78 -23.83
CA ASN A 3 -4.26 62.16 -24.91
C ASN A 3 -4.11 60.63 -24.57
N ILE A 4 -3.80 59.79 -25.59
CA ILE A 4 -2.89 58.59 -25.54
C ILE A 4 -3.40 57.28 -24.88
N THR A 5 -3.17 56.03 -25.33
CA THR A 5 -2.72 55.36 -26.58
C THR A 5 -2.93 53.84 -26.41
N LYS A 6 -3.24 53.13 -27.52
CA LYS A 6 -3.35 51.67 -27.76
C LYS A 6 -2.47 50.73 -26.91
N LYS A 7 -3.01 49.55 -26.54
CA LYS A 7 -2.46 48.22 -26.92
C LYS A 7 -3.57 47.18 -27.13
N ILE A 8 -3.42 46.46 -28.23
CA ILE A 8 -4.20 45.35 -28.76
C ILE A 8 -3.88 44.09 -27.93
N VAL A 9 -4.90 43.38 -27.44
CA VAL A 9 -4.97 41.91 -27.53
C VAL A 9 -6.42 41.53 -27.75
N THR A 10 -6.66 41.03 -28.96
CA THR A 10 -7.90 40.43 -29.43
C THR A 10 -8.07 39.06 -28.78
N ILE A 11 -9.06 38.89 -27.90
CA ILE A 11 -9.73 37.59 -27.72
C ILE A 11 -11.21 37.83 -27.99
N VAL A 12 -11.56 37.49 -29.22
CA VAL A 12 -12.90 37.57 -29.81
C VAL A 12 -13.83 36.61 -29.07
N THR A 13 -14.92 37.20 -28.59
CA THR A 13 -16.28 36.63 -28.41
C THR A 13 -16.41 35.46 -27.45
N GLY A 14 -17.13 35.57 -26.35
CA GLY A 14 -18.51 36.04 -26.32
C GLY A 14 -19.39 34.83 -26.03
N LEU A 15 -19.39 34.40 -24.77
CA LEU A 15 -20.35 33.40 -24.29
C LEU A 15 -21.69 34.11 -24.04
N THR A 16 -22.41 34.43 -25.11
CA THR A 16 -23.83 34.76 -25.00
C THR A 16 -24.59 33.45 -24.83
N ILE A 17 -25.06 33.20 -23.60
CA ILE A 17 -26.10 32.22 -23.33
C ILE A 17 -27.39 32.76 -23.97
N SER A 18 -27.60 32.42 -25.24
CA SER A 18 -28.88 32.61 -25.91
C SER A 18 -29.72 31.36 -25.72
N LEU A 19 -30.62 31.43 -24.74
CA LEU A 19 -31.74 30.52 -24.60
C LEU A 19 -32.72 30.82 -25.76
N MET A 20 -32.80 29.96 -26.77
CA MET A 20 -33.83 30.05 -27.80
C MET A 20 -34.48 28.69 -28.09
N MET A 21 -35.76 28.64 -27.70
CA MET A 21 -36.90 28.02 -28.35
C MET A 21 -36.88 26.52 -28.68
N VAL A 22 -37.81 25.82 -28.04
CA VAL A 22 -38.26 24.46 -28.32
C VAL A 22 -38.87 24.41 -29.74
N GLY A 23 -38.15 23.82 -30.68
CA GLY A 23 -38.65 23.42 -32.00
C GLY A 23 -38.62 21.90 -32.12
N SER A 24 -39.77 21.31 -32.48
CA SER A 24 -39.98 19.87 -32.59
C SER A 24 -38.95 19.16 -33.48
N VAL A 25 -38.47 18.04 -32.96
CA VAL A 25 -37.57 17.06 -33.58
C VAL A 25 -38.11 16.58 -34.93
N PHE A 26 -37.38 16.86 -36.00
CA PHE A 26 -37.42 16.09 -37.25
C PHE A 26 -35.99 15.66 -37.60
N GLY A 27 -35.71 14.38 -37.32
CA GLY A 27 -34.74 13.50 -37.96
C GLY A 27 -33.33 14.03 -38.24
N ALA A 28 -32.44 14.00 -37.23
CA ALA A 28 -31.03 13.84 -37.53
C ALA A 28 -30.85 12.53 -38.30
N THR A 29 -30.19 12.59 -39.47
CA THR A 29 -29.90 11.39 -40.26
C THR A 29 -28.91 10.49 -39.50
N ALA A 30 -28.91 9.18 -39.78
CA ALA A 30 -27.99 8.25 -39.14
C ALA A 30 -26.52 8.65 -39.32
N GLU A 31 -26.19 9.32 -40.44
CA GLU A 31 -24.86 9.87 -40.73
C GLU A 31 -24.51 11.10 -39.87
N GLU A 32 -25.44 12.03 -39.66
CA GLU A 32 -25.22 13.19 -38.78
C GLU A 32 -25.06 12.77 -37.32
N LEU A 33 -25.82 11.76 -36.89
CA LEU A 33 -25.66 11.18 -35.55
C LEU A 33 -24.32 10.45 -35.39
N ALA A 34 -23.90 9.69 -36.42
CA ALA A 34 -22.59 9.03 -36.43
C ALA A 34 -21.42 10.02 -36.42
N ALA A 35 -21.54 11.13 -37.14
CA ALA A 35 -20.55 12.21 -37.14
C ALA A 35 -20.42 12.86 -35.75
N SER A 36 -21.55 13.12 -35.08
CA SER A 36 -21.56 13.67 -33.71
C SER A 36 -20.93 12.70 -32.68
N ILE A 37 -21.20 11.40 -32.80
CA ILE A 37 -20.57 10.36 -31.96
C ILE A 37 -19.05 10.33 -32.18
N ALA A 38 -18.58 10.42 -33.42
CA ALA A 38 -17.14 10.43 -33.74
C ALA A 38 -16.43 11.67 -33.16
N THR A 39 -17.07 12.84 -33.22
CA THR A 39 -16.54 14.07 -32.60
C THR A 39 -16.47 13.95 -31.08
N LEU A 40 -17.53 13.48 -30.43
CA LEU A 40 -17.54 13.29 -28.97
C LEU A 40 -16.52 12.24 -28.51
N GLN A 41 -16.27 11.19 -29.30
CA GLN A 41 -15.24 10.20 -29.03
C GLN A 41 -13.82 10.79 -29.15
N ALA A 42 -13.59 11.68 -30.13
CA ALA A 42 -12.33 12.41 -30.26
C ALA A 42 -12.10 13.38 -29.10
N GLU A 43 -13.15 14.11 -28.67
CA GLU A 43 -13.09 14.97 -27.49
C GLU A 43 -12.82 14.18 -26.20
N LEU A 44 -13.49 13.04 -25.99
CA LEU A 44 -13.21 12.16 -24.85
C LEU A 44 -11.77 11.63 -24.86
N THR A 45 -11.22 11.33 -26.04
CA THR A 45 -9.82 10.88 -26.18
C THR A 45 -8.84 12.02 -25.86
N ALA A 46 -9.15 13.25 -26.26
CA ALA A 46 -8.34 14.42 -25.94
C ALA A 46 -8.42 14.79 -24.45
N LEU A 47 -9.61 14.72 -23.85
CA LEU A 47 -9.83 15.02 -22.44
C LEU A 47 -9.19 13.97 -21.54
N THR A 48 -9.20 12.69 -21.93
CA THR A 48 -8.49 11.61 -21.23
C THR A 48 -6.97 11.76 -21.35
N ALA A 49 -6.44 12.21 -22.50
CA ALA A 49 -5.02 12.54 -22.65
C ALA A 49 -4.61 13.78 -21.81
N GLN A 50 -5.47 14.80 -21.71
CA GLN A 50 -5.25 15.93 -20.82
C GLN A 50 -5.31 15.52 -19.35
N LEU A 51 -6.26 14.66 -18.95
CA LEU A 51 -6.30 14.10 -17.60
C LEU A 51 -5.04 13.30 -17.27
N ALA A 52 -4.51 12.50 -18.20
CA ALA A 52 -3.26 11.78 -18.01
C ALA A 52 -2.04 12.73 -17.87
N ALA A 53 -2.04 13.87 -18.57
CA ALA A 53 -1.00 14.89 -18.46
C ALA A 53 -1.12 15.73 -17.16
N LEU A 54 -2.35 15.99 -16.69
CA LEU A 54 -2.67 16.68 -15.43
C LEU A 54 -2.51 15.78 -14.20
N GLN A 55 -2.60 14.45 -14.37
CA GLN A 55 -2.17 13.46 -13.38
C GLN A 55 -0.63 13.33 -13.30
N GLY A 56 0.09 14.27 -13.93
CA GLY A 56 1.52 14.53 -13.76
C GLY A 56 1.87 14.81 -12.30
N THR A 57 2.23 13.73 -11.63
CA THR A 57 2.91 13.61 -10.34
C THR A 57 2.05 13.88 -9.13
N ALA A 58 1.24 12.87 -8.80
CA ALA A 58 0.87 12.62 -7.43
C ALA A 58 2.15 12.57 -6.58
N THR A 59 2.29 13.54 -5.68
CA THR A 59 3.27 13.45 -4.59
C THR A 59 3.00 12.15 -3.85
N ILE A 60 3.91 11.18 -4.00
CA ILE A 60 3.78 9.89 -3.33
C ILE A 60 4.03 10.13 -1.84
N THR A 61 2.93 10.28 -1.10
CA THR A 61 2.93 10.60 0.32
C THR A 61 3.67 9.52 1.09
N GLY A 62 4.62 9.92 1.96
CA GLY A 62 5.44 8.99 2.76
C GLY A 62 6.83 8.69 2.19
N VAL A 63 7.18 9.26 1.03
CA VAL A 63 8.57 9.29 0.52
C VAL A 63 9.12 10.72 0.65
N PRO A 64 10.34 10.93 1.21
CA PRO A 64 10.96 12.25 1.27
C PRO A 64 11.17 12.83 -0.13
N ALA A 65 10.96 14.14 -0.29
CA ALA A 65 10.99 14.82 -1.59
C ALA A 65 12.37 14.79 -2.28
N ASP A 66 13.44 14.66 -1.49
CA ASP A 66 14.83 14.58 -1.94
C ASP A 66 15.34 13.13 -2.06
N PHE A 67 14.50 12.15 -1.73
CA PHE A 67 14.91 10.75 -1.76
C PHE A 67 15.14 10.25 -3.19
N THR A 68 16.25 9.54 -3.40
CA THR A 68 16.55 8.87 -4.66
C THR A 68 17.06 7.45 -4.41
N PHE A 69 16.62 6.51 -5.25
CA PHE A 69 17.11 5.14 -5.25
C PHE A 69 18.52 5.07 -5.85
N THR A 70 19.54 5.00 -5.00
CA THR A 70 20.95 4.91 -5.40
C THR A 70 21.49 3.47 -5.39
N THR A 71 21.01 2.63 -4.47
CA THR A 71 21.48 1.24 -4.27
C THR A 71 20.54 0.20 -4.90
N ASN A 72 21.11 -0.89 -5.43
CA ASN A 72 20.33 -2.04 -5.90
C ASN A 72 19.53 -2.68 -4.74
N LEU A 73 18.27 -3.05 -4.96
CA LEU A 73 17.44 -3.77 -3.99
C LEU A 73 17.04 -5.15 -4.56
N LYS A 74 17.00 -6.15 -3.68
CA LYS A 74 16.69 -7.55 -3.99
C LYS A 74 16.02 -8.24 -2.81
N LEU A 75 15.49 -9.45 -3.02
CA LEU A 75 14.96 -10.30 -1.95
C LEU A 75 15.96 -10.39 -0.77
N GLY A 76 15.46 -10.13 0.43
CA GLY A 76 16.24 -10.08 1.68
C GLY A 76 16.87 -8.72 1.99
N SER A 77 16.79 -7.73 1.09
CA SER A 77 17.25 -6.36 1.39
C SER A 77 16.42 -5.74 2.50
N THR A 78 17.03 -4.87 3.30
CA THR A 78 16.36 -4.16 4.39
C THR A 78 16.68 -2.67 4.39
N GLY A 79 15.85 -1.89 5.08
CA GLY A 79 16.05 -0.45 5.35
C GLY A 79 15.03 0.46 4.67
N ASP A 80 15.25 1.76 4.80
CA ASP A 80 14.27 2.79 4.38
C ASP A 80 14.03 2.81 2.87
N ALA A 81 15.06 2.53 2.06
CA ALA A 81 14.89 2.40 0.61
C ALA A 81 13.89 1.29 0.25
N VAL A 82 13.85 0.19 1.02
CA VAL A 82 12.85 -0.86 0.80
C VAL A 82 11.45 -0.39 1.20
N LYS A 83 11.34 0.36 2.29
CA LYS A 83 10.07 0.95 2.71
C LYS A 83 9.54 1.92 1.65
N TYR A 84 10.36 2.85 1.16
CA TYR A 84 9.97 3.78 0.10
C TYR A 84 9.64 3.07 -1.22
N LEU A 85 10.36 1.99 -1.56
CA LEU A 85 9.98 1.15 -2.69
C LEU A 85 8.56 0.59 -2.52
N GLN A 86 8.21 0.07 -1.35
CA GLN A 86 6.87 -0.46 -1.10
C GLN A 86 5.80 0.64 -1.19
N ILE A 87 6.09 1.85 -0.72
CA ILE A 87 5.17 3.00 -0.84
C ILE A 87 4.90 3.33 -2.32
N VAL A 88 5.96 3.43 -3.14
CA VAL A 88 5.84 3.69 -4.58
C VAL A 88 5.08 2.57 -5.29
N LEU A 89 5.33 1.31 -4.92
CA LEU A 89 4.61 0.17 -5.51
C LEU A 89 3.12 0.16 -5.11
N ASN A 90 2.80 0.58 -3.90
CA ASN A 90 1.43 0.67 -3.39
C ASN A 90 0.66 1.90 -3.89
N SER A 91 1.32 2.90 -4.49
CA SER A 91 0.62 4.06 -5.07
C SER A 91 -0.18 3.71 -6.33
N ASP A 92 0.01 2.50 -6.86
CA ASP A 92 -0.61 2.03 -8.08
C ASP A 92 -1.20 0.63 -7.87
N ALA A 93 -2.51 0.49 -8.12
CA ALA A 93 -3.22 -0.77 -7.91
C ALA A 93 -2.64 -1.94 -8.73
N ALA A 94 -2.01 -1.67 -9.88
CA ALA A 94 -1.40 -2.72 -10.71
C ALA A 94 -0.08 -3.25 -10.12
N THR A 95 0.60 -2.47 -9.27
CA THR A 95 1.89 -2.84 -8.70
C THR A 95 1.86 -3.02 -7.19
N GLN A 96 0.68 -2.95 -6.57
CA GLN A 96 0.50 -3.04 -5.14
C GLN A 96 1.13 -4.33 -4.55
N VAL A 97 1.84 -4.15 -3.43
CA VAL A 97 2.55 -5.23 -2.72
C VAL A 97 1.58 -6.19 -2.06
N ALA A 98 0.56 -5.66 -1.38
CA ALA A 98 -0.52 -6.44 -0.78
C ALA A 98 -1.80 -5.60 -0.69
N ALA A 99 -2.97 -6.23 -0.88
CA ALA A 99 -4.25 -5.56 -0.72
C ALA A 99 -4.53 -5.18 0.74
N THR A 100 -4.13 -6.03 1.68
CA THR A 100 -4.27 -5.84 3.13
C THR A 100 -3.09 -6.48 3.86
N GLY A 101 -2.83 -6.03 5.09
CA GLY A 101 -1.81 -6.61 5.96
C GLY A 101 -0.39 -6.11 5.66
N VAL A 102 0.60 -6.94 5.97
CA VAL A 102 2.01 -6.54 5.89
C VAL A 102 2.40 -6.19 4.45
N GLY A 103 2.94 -4.98 4.26
CA GLY A 103 3.30 -4.46 2.96
C GLY A 103 2.15 -3.81 2.19
N SER A 104 0.91 -3.81 2.69
CA SER A 104 -0.16 -3.04 2.06
C SER A 104 0.04 -1.53 2.25
N SER A 105 -0.74 -0.72 1.54
CA SER A 105 -0.71 0.74 1.71
C SER A 105 -0.88 1.12 3.18
N GLY A 106 0.00 1.99 3.69
CA GLY A 106 0.04 2.41 5.10
C GLY A 106 0.58 1.36 6.09
N ASN A 107 0.94 0.17 5.61
CA ASN A 107 1.51 -0.94 6.37
C ASN A 107 2.83 -1.43 5.75
N GLU A 108 3.54 -0.54 5.06
CA GLU A 108 4.83 -0.82 4.43
C GLU A 108 5.88 -1.22 5.47
N THR A 109 6.78 -2.09 5.04
CA THR A 109 7.87 -2.61 5.86
C THR A 109 9.22 -2.21 5.29
N SER A 110 10.25 -2.30 6.12
CA SER A 110 11.63 -2.16 5.70
C SER A 110 12.25 -3.47 5.22
N TYR A 111 11.46 -4.50 4.87
CA TYR A 111 11.98 -5.82 4.43
C TYR A 111 11.50 -6.19 3.03
N PHE A 112 12.43 -6.53 2.14
CA PHE A 112 12.15 -6.90 0.77
C PHE A 112 11.84 -8.40 0.73
N GLY A 113 10.57 -8.74 0.90
CA GLY A 113 10.07 -10.11 0.87
C GLY A 113 9.60 -10.57 -0.52
N SER A 114 8.99 -11.75 -0.56
CA SER A 114 8.41 -12.33 -1.79
C SER A 114 7.29 -11.48 -2.37
N LEU A 115 6.47 -10.83 -1.54
CA LEU A 115 5.41 -9.92 -1.98
C LEU A 115 5.99 -8.68 -2.66
N THR A 116 7.03 -8.07 -2.08
CA THR A 116 7.73 -6.94 -2.68
C THR A 116 8.39 -7.35 -4.00
N GLN A 117 8.99 -8.55 -4.06
CA GLN A 117 9.56 -9.08 -5.29
C GLN A 117 8.52 -9.23 -6.39
N ALA A 118 7.37 -9.83 -6.08
CA ALA A 118 6.27 -9.99 -7.03
C ALA A 118 5.73 -8.63 -7.50
N ALA A 119 5.63 -7.64 -6.62
CA ALA A 119 5.25 -6.29 -6.97
C ALA A 119 6.28 -5.60 -7.88
N VAL A 120 7.58 -5.81 -7.64
CA VAL A 120 8.64 -5.32 -8.53
C VAL A 120 8.56 -5.99 -9.90
N VAL A 121 8.25 -7.29 -9.99
CA VAL A 121 8.01 -7.96 -11.29
C VAL A 121 6.89 -7.25 -12.05
N LYS A 122 5.74 -7.03 -11.40
CA LYS A 122 4.60 -6.31 -12.00
C LYS A 122 4.99 -4.90 -12.46
N PHE A 123 5.75 -4.17 -11.63
CA PHE A 123 6.24 -2.85 -11.97
C PHE A 123 7.15 -2.88 -13.20
N GLN A 124 8.08 -3.83 -13.26
CA GLN A 124 9.02 -3.98 -14.38
C GLN A 124 8.28 -4.33 -15.69
N GLU A 125 7.27 -5.18 -15.61
CA GLU A 125 6.44 -5.55 -16.76
C GLU A 125 5.56 -4.37 -17.20
N LYS A 126 4.99 -3.62 -16.26
CA LYS A 126 4.24 -2.40 -16.55
C LYS A 126 5.08 -1.35 -17.28
N TYR A 127 6.34 -1.20 -16.90
CA TYR A 127 7.29 -0.26 -17.51
C TYR A 127 8.34 -0.96 -18.38
N ALA A 128 7.95 -2.04 -19.07
CA ALA A 128 8.88 -2.90 -19.82
C ALA A 128 9.75 -2.14 -20.82
N ALA A 129 9.18 -1.16 -21.53
CA ALA A 129 9.92 -0.35 -22.51
C ALA A 129 11.08 0.45 -21.89
N ASP A 130 10.93 0.91 -20.64
CA ASP A 130 11.93 1.69 -19.92
C ASP A 130 12.88 0.81 -19.11
N VAL A 131 12.40 -0.36 -18.65
CA VAL A 131 13.08 -1.17 -17.63
C VAL A 131 13.67 -2.46 -18.16
N LEU A 132 12.95 -3.18 -19.03
CA LEU A 132 13.30 -4.53 -19.48
C LEU A 132 13.91 -4.53 -20.89
N THR A 133 13.25 -3.90 -21.87
CA THR A 133 13.69 -3.85 -23.27
C THR A 133 15.10 -3.29 -23.44
N PRO A 134 15.54 -2.22 -22.73
CA PRO A 134 16.88 -1.66 -22.91
C PRO A 134 18.02 -2.59 -22.47
N ILE A 135 17.70 -3.66 -21.73
CA ILE A 135 18.66 -4.66 -21.25
C ILE A 135 18.36 -6.06 -21.82
N GLY A 136 17.51 -6.14 -22.86
CA GLY A 136 17.18 -7.39 -23.56
C GLY A 136 16.35 -8.38 -22.74
N LEU A 137 15.68 -7.93 -21.68
CA LEU A 137 14.80 -8.78 -20.88
C LEU A 137 13.37 -8.72 -21.41
N THR A 138 12.68 -9.85 -21.33
CA THR A 138 11.28 -10.01 -21.76
C THR A 138 10.31 -10.24 -20.60
N SER A 139 10.82 -10.41 -19.38
CA SER A 139 10.02 -10.65 -18.17
C SER A 139 10.65 -9.98 -16.96
N GLY A 140 9.81 -9.62 -15.98
CA GLY A 140 10.28 -9.02 -14.74
C GLY A 140 11.15 -9.99 -13.94
N THR A 141 12.21 -9.47 -13.34
CA THR A 141 13.17 -10.24 -12.51
C THR A 141 12.90 -10.08 -11.01
N GLY A 142 12.13 -9.07 -10.62
CA GLY A 142 11.95 -8.71 -9.21
C GLY A 142 13.19 -8.07 -8.57
N PHE A 143 14.24 -7.79 -9.37
CA PHE A 143 15.47 -7.14 -8.93
C PHE A 143 15.46 -5.66 -9.29
N VAL A 144 15.64 -4.77 -8.30
CA VAL A 144 15.66 -3.33 -8.50
C VAL A 144 17.06 -2.88 -8.92
N GLY A 145 17.38 -3.13 -10.20
CA GLY A 145 18.62 -2.71 -10.85
C GLY A 145 18.58 -1.27 -11.37
N ALA A 146 19.62 -0.86 -12.10
CA ALA A 146 19.80 0.53 -12.55
C ALA A 146 18.61 1.09 -13.33
N LYS A 147 18.05 0.32 -14.26
CA LYS A 147 16.89 0.74 -15.05
C LYS A 147 15.61 0.85 -14.22
N THR A 148 15.36 -0.09 -13.31
CA THR A 148 14.22 -0.01 -12.38
C THR A 148 14.33 1.20 -11.46
N ARG A 149 15.52 1.48 -10.90
CA ARG A 149 15.75 2.69 -10.08
C ARG A 149 15.56 3.97 -10.87
N ALA A 150 16.06 4.04 -12.10
CA ALA A 150 15.87 5.20 -12.95
C ALA A 150 14.38 5.49 -13.15
N LYS A 151 13.57 4.45 -13.41
CA LYS A 151 12.13 4.62 -13.54
C LYS A 151 11.46 5.03 -12.22
N LEU A 152 11.79 4.37 -11.11
CA LEU A 152 11.27 4.73 -9.79
C LEU A 152 11.58 6.19 -9.45
N ASN A 153 12.84 6.62 -9.66
CA ASN A 153 13.24 8.01 -9.45
C ASN A 153 12.43 8.96 -10.35
N SER A 154 12.18 8.61 -11.62
CA SER A 154 11.34 9.46 -12.49
C SER A 154 9.89 9.61 -12.02
N LEU A 155 9.38 8.65 -11.22
CA LEU A 155 8.04 8.72 -10.62
C LEU A 155 8.03 9.52 -9.31
N LEU A 156 9.18 9.57 -8.62
CA LEU A 156 9.36 10.35 -7.39
C LEU A 156 9.68 11.82 -7.66
N VAL A 157 10.24 12.12 -8.84
CA VAL A 157 10.50 13.48 -9.27
C VAL A 157 9.17 14.17 -9.51
N THR A 158 8.80 15.07 -8.60
CA THR A 158 7.93 16.21 -8.95
C THR A 158 8.50 16.84 -10.20
N PRO A 159 7.71 17.05 -11.27
CA PRO A 159 8.21 17.62 -12.51
C PRO A 159 9.03 18.85 -12.13
N PRO A 160 10.15 19.11 -12.84
CA PRO A 160 10.92 20.33 -12.61
C PRO A 160 9.89 21.44 -12.56
N VAL A 161 9.81 22.08 -11.40
CA VAL A 161 8.79 23.07 -11.10
C VAL A 161 8.68 23.95 -12.34
N PRO A 162 7.50 24.09 -12.95
CA PRO A 162 7.38 24.85 -14.17
C PRO A 162 8.08 26.18 -13.94
N ALA A 163 9.09 26.45 -14.77
CA ALA A 163 9.84 27.68 -14.66
C ALA A 163 8.82 28.82 -14.78
N CYS A 164 8.61 29.54 -13.69
CA CYS A 164 7.62 30.57 -13.63
C CYS A 164 8.31 31.91 -13.79
N THR A 165 7.60 32.88 -14.34
CA THR A 165 8.03 34.28 -14.36
C THR A 165 7.12 35.15 -13.49
N THR A 166 5.90 34.70 -13.25
CA THR A 166 4.88 35.37 -12.44
C THR A 166 4.03 34.36 -11.68
N ASP A 167 3.32 34.80 -10.64
CA ASP A 167 2.44 33.94 -9.82
C ASP A 167 1.30 33.31 -10.63
N ALA A 168 0.89 33.94 -11.73
CA ALA A 168 -0.14 33.42 -12.62
C ALA A 168 0.31 32.15 -13.39
N ASP A 169 1.63 31.91 -13.46
CA ASP A 169 2.20 30.70 -14.04
C ASP A 169 2.10 29.51 -13.08
N CYS A 170 1.70 29.74 -11.83
CA CYS A 170 1.62 28.76 -10.76
C CYS A 170 0.17 28.34 -10.47
N ALA A 171 -0.02 27.07 -10.08
CA ALA A 171 -1.31 26.56 -9.64
C ALA A 171 -1.80 27.29 -8.36
N ALA A 172 -3.12 27.27 -8.12
CA ALA A 172 -3.70 27.87 -6.91
C ALA A 172 -3.01 27.32 -5.63
N GLY A 173 -2.50 28.22 -4.78
CA GLY A 173 -1.72 27.87 -3.59
C GLY A 173 -0.19 27.92 -3.76
N TYR A 174 0.31 28.42 -4.89
CA TYR A 174 1.74 28.60 -5.17
C TYR A 174 2.04 30.02 -5.67
N THR A 175 3.19 30.59 -5.28
CA THR A 175 3.78 31.85 -5.80
C THR A 175 5.08 31.58 -6.54
N CYS A 176 5.37 32.40 -7.54
CA CYS A 176 6.62 32.34 -8.27
C CYS A 176 7.75 33.04 -7.51
N THR A 177 8.68 32.26 -6.94
CA THR A 177 9.87 32.78 -6.26
C THR A 177 11.12 32.27 -6.96
N ALA A 178 11.99 33.19 -7.39
CA ALA A 178 13.27 32.88 -8.06
C ALA A 178 13.12 31.89 -9.24
N GLY A 179 12.07 32.07 -10.06
CA GLY A 179 11.82 31.22 -11.24
C GLY A 179 11.16 29.87 -10.92
N THR A 180 10.74 29.66 -9.68
CA THR A 180 10.19 28.39 -9.18
C THR A 180 8.85 28.64 -8.48
N CYS A 181 7.80 27.93 -8.86
CA CYS A 181 6.53 27.93 -8.11
C CYS A 181 6.72 27.26 -6.74
N VAL A 182 6.76 28.05 -5.68
CA VAL A 182 6.82 27.60 -4.29
C VAL A 182 5.47 27.78 -3.63
N VAL A 183 5.13 26.95 -2.65
CA VAL A 183 3.87 27.09 -1.90
C VAL A 183 3.81 28.50 -1.29
N THR A 184 2.72 29.22 -1.56
CA THR A 184 2.47 30.53 -0.95
C THR A 184 2.31 30.38 0.56
N PRO A 185 2.78 31.35 1.34
CA PRO A 185 3.76 31.18 2.42
C PRO A 185 3.36 30.12 3.47
N PRO A 186 4.34 29.56 4.23
CA PRO A 186 4.02 28.86 5.46
C PRO A 186 3.15 29.78 6.32
N VAL A 187 2.07 29.25 6.90
CA VAL A 187 1.31 30.00 7.90
C VAL A 187 2.32 30.44 8.96
N ALA A 188 2.60 31.74 8.98
CA ALA A 188 3.46 32.32 9.97
C ALA A 188 2.75 32.08 11.31
N CYS A 189 3.40 31.30 12.15
CA CYS A 189 2.84 30.89 13.42
C CYS A 189 3.71 31.47 14.54
N THR A 190 3.06 31.78 15.65
CA THR A 190 3.72 32.13 16.91
C THR A 190 3.40 31.09 17.98
N ALA A 191 2.37 30.27 17.76
CA ALA A 191 1.97 29.14 18.58
C ALA A 191 1.37 28.01 17.72
N ASP A 192 1.32 26.80 18.26
CA ASP A 192 0.76 25.62 17.59
C ASP A 192 -0.72 25.79 17.19
N THR A 193 -1.47 26.64 17.89
CA THR A 193 -2.87 26.96 17.58
C THR A 193 -3.05 27.71 16.27
N ASP A 194 -1.99 28.34 15.79
CA ASP A 194 -1.97 29.04 14.51
C ASP A 194 -1.86 28.04 13.34
N CYS A 195 -1.54 26.78 13.64
CA CYS A 195 -1.36 25.71 12.68
C CYS A 195 -2.60 24.82 12.55
N ALA A 196 -2.76 24.17 11.38
CA ALA A 196 -3.85 23.22 11.17
C ALA A 196 -3.70 21.98 12.06
N THR A 197 -4.80 21.26 12.30
CA THR A 197 -4.81 20.04 13.12
C THR A 197 -3.71 19.06 12.67
N GLY A 198 -2.78 18.75 13.58
CA GLY A 198 -1.67 17.83 13.32
C GLY A 198 -0.36 18.49 12.89
N GLN A 199 -0.28 19.82 12.89
CA GLN A 199 0.96 20.59 12.71
C GLN A 199 1.37 21.28 14.01
N VAL A 200 2.65 21.61 14.13
CA VAL A 200 3.24 22.38 15.24
C VAL A 200 4.02 23.57 14.70
N CYS A 201 4.11 24.63 15.50
CA CYS A 201 4.84 25.83 15.13
C CYS A 201 6.32 25.66 15.47
N GLU A 202 7.15 25.47 14.44
CA GLU A 202 8.60 25.35 14.58
C GLU A 202 9.30 26.38 13.70
N ALA A 203 10.14 27.22 14.32
CA ALA A 203 10.86 28.30 13.65
C ALA A 203 9.95 29.21 12.79
N GLU A 204 8.83 29.68 13.36
CA GLU A 204 7.83 30.54 12.71
C GLU A 204 7.11 29.88 11.52
N THR A 205 7.21 28.56 11.38
CA THR A 205 6.57 27.78 10.32
C THR A 205 5.79 26.58 10.87
N CYS A 206 4.59 26.36 10.34
CA CYS A 206 3.82 25.17 10.67
C CYS A 206 4.40 23.92 9.99
N VAL A 207 4.95 23.01 10.78
CA VAL A 207 5.55 21.75 10.31
C VAL A 207 4.75 20.55 10.80
N THR A 208 4.81 19.45 10.08
CA THR A 208 4.28 18.16 10.56
C THR A 208 5.32 17.53 11.49
N PRO A 209 5.00 17.26 12.77
CA PRO A 209 5.95 16.65 13.68
C PRO A 209 6.35 15.26 13.17
N PRO A 210 7.64 14.88 13.25
CA PRO A 210 8.09 13.56 12.83
C PRO A 210 7.38 12.47 13.65
N PRO A 211 7.00 11.33 13.04
CA PRO A 211 6.40 10.22 13.77
C PRO A 211 7.30 9.79 14.93
N PRO A 212 6.75 9.49 16.12
CA PRO A 212 7.56 9.01 17.23
C PRO A 212 8.30 7.72 16.80
N PRO A 213 9.58 7.57 17.20
CA PRO A 213 10.37 6.39 16.82
C PRO A 213 9.69 5.12 17.33
N PRO A 214 9.73 4.01 16.56
CA PRO A 214 9.16 2.74 17.01
C PRO A 214 9.88 2.29 18.28
N VAL A 215 9.14 2.17 19.38
CA VAL A 215 9.68 1.71 20.66
C VAL A 215 9.82 0.19 20.61
N GLU A 216 11.05 -0.31 20.58
CA GLU A 216 11.34 -1.74 20.60
C GLU A 216 10.71 -2.42 21.84
N GLY A 217 9.95 -3.50 21.59
CA GLY A 217 9.29 -4.31 22.61
C GLY A 217 9.92 -5.69 22.73
N VAL A 218 9.78 -6.32 23.89
CA VAL A 218 10.17 -7.73 24.10
C VAL A 218 8.91 -8.55 24.33
N LEU A 219 8.69 -9.59 23.53
CA LEU A 219 7.60 -10.53 23.73
C LEU A 219 8.13 -11.79 24.43
N SER A 220 7.53 -12.15 25.55
CA SER A 220 7.71 -13.48 26.16
C SER A 220 6.49 -14.35 25.87
N ALA A 221 6.73 -15.63 25.57
CA ALA A 221 5.68 -16.62 25.35
C ALA A 221 5.97 -17.85 26.22
N GLU A 222 4.97 -18.27 27.00
CA GLU A 222 5.05 -19.42 27.90
C GLU A 222 3.83 -20.31 27.67
N LEU A 223 4.00 -21.64 27.68
CA LEU A 223 2.87 -22.56 27.57
C LEU A 223 1.93 -22.39 28.76
N ALA A 224 0.64 -22.26 28.49
CA ALA A 224 -0.38 -22.23 29.53
C ALA A 224 -0.65 -23.64 30.03
N ALA A 225 -1.01 -23.77 31.31
CA ALA A 225 -1.32 -25.07 31.91
C ALA A 225 -2.61 -25.71 31.35
N THR A 226 -3.46 -24.95 30.67
CA THR A 226 -4.75 -25.42 30.15
C THR A 226 -5.10 -24.73 28.83
N PRO A 227 -5.49 -25.50 27.78
CA PRO A 227 -5.43 -26.96 27.69
C PRO A 227 -3.98 -27.47 27.79
N ALA A 228 -3.80 -28.59 28.49
CA ALA A 228 -2.50 -29.22 28.62
C ALA A 228 -2.03 -29.78 27.27
N ASP A 229 -0.73 -29.71 27.03
CA ASP A 229 -0.11 -30.39 25.90
C ASP A 229 -0.44 -31.90 25.96
N GLY A 230 -0.72 -32.51 24.79
CA GLY A 230 -1.20 -33.89 24.70
C GLY A 230 -2.71 -34.11 24.90
N THR A 231 -3.53 -33.05 24.78
CA THR A 231 -4.99 -33.19 24.81
C THR A 231 -5.49 -34.15 23.72
N VAL A 232 -6.24 -35.19 24.11
CA VAL A 232 -6.84 -36.15 23.17
C VAL A 232 -8.01 -35.51 22.43
N VAL A 233 -7.95 -35.53 21.09
CA VAL A 233 -9.02 -35.09 20.19
C VAL A 233 -9.65 -36.32 19.55
N LYS A 234 -10.96 -36.51 19.71
CA LYS A 234 -11.68 -37.64 19.14
C LYS A 234 -11.99 -37.42 17.67
N VAL A 235 -12.15 -38.51 16.92
CA VAL A 235 -12.61 -38.48 15.52
C VAL A 235 -13.92 -37.69 15.42
N GLY A 236 -14.00 -36.77 14.46
CA GLY A 236 -15.15 -35.89 14.27
C GLY A 236 -15.33 -34.78 15.32
N GLU A 237 -14.48 -34.69 16.35
CA GLU A 237 -14.56 -33.61 17.33
C GLU A 237 -14.12 -32.29 16.69
N ALA A 238 -14.95 -31.25 16.83
CA ALA A 238 -14.70 -29.93 16.25
C ALA A 238 -14.33 -28.90 17.31
N ASN A 239 -13.48 -27.95 16.94
CA ASN A 239 -13.14 -26.77 17.75
C ASN A 239 -12.64 -27.11 19.17
N LYS A 240 -11.88 -28.20 19.31
CA LYS A 240 -11.32 -28.66 20.57
C LYS A 240 -10.05 -27.89 20.90
N ALA A 241 -9.99 -27.27 22.08
CA ALA A 241 -8.78 -26.64 22.58
C ALA A 241 -7.71 -27.69 22.90
N VAL A 242 -6.52 -27.53 22.32
CA VAL A 242 -5.41 -28.51 22.46
C VAL A 242 -4.12 -27.91 22.99
N MET A 243 -3.92 -26.61 22.83
CA MET A 243 -2.78 -25.89 23.38
C MET A 243 -3.18 -24.45 23.71
N ALA A 244 -2.61 -23.87 24.76
CA ALA A 244 -2.64 -22.43 24.95
C ALA A 244 -1.27 -21.88 25.31
N VAL A 245 -1.03 -20.62 24.95
CA VAL A 245 0.21 -19.89 25.18
C VAL A 245 -0.11 -18.56 25.82
N ASN A 246 0.50 -18.28 26.95
CA ASN A 246 0.49 -16.98 27.59
C ASN A 246 1.57 -16.11 26.95
N VAL A 247 1.16 -15.03 26.31
CA VAL A 247 2.05 -14.03 25.72
C VAL A 247 2.02 -12.76 26.54
N LYS A 248 3.19 -12.17 26.79
CA LYS A 248 3.33 -10.89 27.51
C LYS A 248 4.27 -9.97 26.75
N ALA A 249 3.79 -8.77 26.45
CA ALA A 249 4.61 -7.71 25.89
C ALA A 249 5.28 -6.92 27.03
N ARG A 250 6.57 -6.63 26.87
CA ARG A 250 7.36 -5.77 27.76
C ARG A 250 7.91 -4.59 26.97
N LYS A 251 8.19 -3.49 27.67
CA LYS A 251 8.70 -2.20 27.14
C LYS A 251 7.71 -1.41 26.27
N SER A 252 6.95 -2.06 25.38
CA SER A 252 5.93 -1.44 24.53
C SER A 252 4.76 -2.40 24.22
N ASP A 253 3.70 -1.88 23.61
CA ASP A 253 2.63 -2.68 23.00
C ASP A 253 3.21 -3.47 21.81
N ILE A 254 2.78 -4.73 21.65
CA ILE A 254 3.23 -5.59 20.55
C ILE A 254 2.01 -6.14 19.81
N SER A 255 1.98 -6.00 18.49
CA SER A 255 1.01 -6.65 17.62
C SER A 255 1.59 -7.93 17.02
N LEU A 256 0.97 -9.08 17.30
CA LEU A 256 1.33 -10.34 16.68
C LEU A 256 0.70 -10.42 15.29
N LYS A 257 1.54 -10.66 14.27
CA LYS A 257 1.12 -10.74 12.86
C LYS A 257 1.04 -12.15 12.30
N ARG A 258 1.65 -13.11 13.00
CA ARG A 258 1.75 -14.51 12.60
C ARG A 258 2.00 -15.41 13.80
N VAL A 259 1.40 -16.60 13.79
CA VAL A 259 1.73 -17.70 14.71
C VAL A 259 2.12 -18.93 13.91
N GLU A 260 3.24 -19.57 14.29
CA GLU A 260 3.65 -20.88 13.78
C GLU A 260 3.22 -21.96 14.77
N ILE A 261 2.64 -23.04 14.26
CA ILE A 261 2.22 -24.21 15.03
C ILE A 261 3.00 -25.41 14.52
N LYS A 262 3.81 -26.00 15.40
CA LYS A 262 4.55 -27.24 15.15
C LYS A 262 3.68 -28.45 15.47
N MET A 263 3.75 -29.46 14.62
CA MET A 263 3.10 -30.76 14.79
C MET A 263 4.11 -31.86 14.49
N ASP A 264 4.14 -32.89 15.34
CA ASP A 264 5.11 -33.98 15.23
C ASP A 264 4.63 -35.14 14.33
N ARG A 265 3.52 -34.93 13.61
CA ARG A 265 2.93 -35.92 12.69
C ARG A 265 2.23 -35.23 11.52
N ARG A 266 1.85 -36.03 10.53
CA ARG A 266 1.08 -35.59 9.35
C ARG A 266 -0.34 -35.17 9.74
N ALA A 267 -0.48 -33.92 10.18
CA ALA A 267 -1.72 -33.41 10.75
C ALA A 267 -2.93 -33.50 9.79
N TRP A 268 -2.72 -33.38 8.48
CA TRP A 268 -3.78 -33.48 7.46
C TRP A 268 -4.43 -34.87 7.36
N GLN A 269 -3.84 -35.89 7.98
CA GLN A 269 -4.45 -37.22 8.02
C GLN A 269 -5.46 -37.36 9.17
N CYS A 270 -5.42 -36.47 10.16
CA CYS A 270 -6.27 -36.53 11.35
C CYS A 270 -7.06 -35.25 11.67
N LEU A 271 -6.63 -34.10 11.16
CA LEU A 271 -7.24 -32.79 11.40
C LEU A 271 -7.74 -32.21 10.08
N SER A 272 -8.88 -31.52 10.15
CA SER A 272 -9.47 -30.75 9.06
C SER A 272 -9.17 -29.26 9.19
N TYR A 273 -9.06 -28.75 10.42
CA TYR A 273 -8.94 -27.32 10.67
C TYR A 273 -8.13 -27.03 11.93
N ILE A 274 -7.33 -25.96 11.90
CA ILE A 274 -6.64 -25.40 13.07
C ILE A 274 -7.02 -23.93 13.17
N SER A 275 -7.25 -23.45 14.39
CA SER A 275 -7.71 -22.10 14.65
C SER A 275 -7.06 -21.52 15.91
N LEU A 276 -6.80 -20.22 15.87
CA LEU A 276 -6.27 -19.43 16.97
C LEU A 276 -7.41 -18.62 17.58
N TYR A 277 -7.46 -18.59 18.91
CA TYR A 277 -8.42 -17.84 19.70
C TYR A 277 -7.68 -16.92 20.68
N ASP A 278 -8.27 -15.76 20.95
CA ASP A 278 -7.89 -14.83 22.01
C ASP A 278 -9.01 -14.82 23.06
N GLY A 279 -8.79 -15.54 24.16
CA GLY A 279 -9.88 -15.93 25.06
C GLY A 279 -10.95 -16.75 24.33
N GLU A 280 -12.18 -16.25 24.31
CA GLU A 280 -13.32 -16.88 23.61
C GLU A 280 -13.45 -16.45 22.15
N ASN A 281 -12.73 -15.40 21.72
CA ASN A 281 -12.88 -14.84 20.39
C ASN A 281 -12.00 -15.56 19.37
N ALA A 282 -12.59 -16.01 18.26
CA ALA A 282 -11.82 -16.55 17.15
C ALA A 282 -10.98 -15.45 16.49
N VAL A 283 -9.68 -15.67 16.37
CA VAL A 283 -8.76 -14.74 15.71
C VAL A 283 -8.69 -15.08 14.22
N LYS A 284 -8.26 -16.31 13.91
CA LYS A 284 -8.14 -16.81 12.54
C LYS A 284 -7.92 -18.31 12.56
N GLY A 285 -8.27 -19.02 11.49
CA GLY A 285 -7.91 -20.41 11.30
C GLY A 285 -7.48 -20.71 9.88
N THR A 286 -7.02 -21.94 9.69
CA THR A 286 -6.56 -22.48 8.42
C THR A 286 -7.02 -23.92 8.28
N GLU A 287 -7.37 -24.29 7.06
CA GLU A 287 -7.59 -25.68 6.70
C GLU A 287 -6.28 -26.45 6.76
N VAL A 288 -6.37 -27.68 7.28
CA VAL A 288 -5.23 -28.59 7.39
C VAL A 288 -5.20 -29.50 6.18
N THR A 289 -4.43 -29.09 5.17
CA THR A 289 -4.22 -29.89 3.95
C THR A 289 -2.72 -30.09 3.73
N LYS A 290 -2.34 -31.12 2.97
CA LYS A 290 -0.93 -31.35 2.60
C LYS A 290 -0.30 -30.14 1.91
N ALA A 291 -1.09 -29.32 1.21
CA ALA A 291 -0.61 -28.11 0.53
C ALA A 291 -0.34 -26.94 1.50
N ASN A 292 -1.08 -26.86 2.60
CA ASN A 292 -1.02 -25.75 3.55
C ASN A 292 -0.04 -25.98 4.71
N LEU A 293 0.53 -27.18 4.83
CA LEU A 293 1.55 -27.52 5.81
C LEU A 293 2.93 -27.54 5.16
N ILE A 294 3.92 -27.02 5.88
CA ILE A 294 5.33 -27.19 5.51
C ILE A 294 5.86 -28.46 6.15
N GLU A 295 6.28 -29.42 5.34
CA GLU A 295 7.06 -30.58 5.78
C GLU A 295 8.52 -30.15 5.98
N VAL A 296 8.97 -30.08 7.23
CA VAL A 296 10.37 -29.80 7.58
C VAL A 296 11.16 -31.09 7.69
N THR A 297 10.56 -32.11 8.32
CA THR A 297 11.12 -33.46 8.39
C THR A 297 9.99 -34.45 8.17
N ALA A 298 10.10 -35.26 7.11
CA ALA A 298 9.10 -36.24 6.74
C ALA A 298 8.75 -37.15 7.92
N GLY A 299 7.49 -37.13 8.33
CA GLY A 299 6.96 -37.97 9.41
C GLY A 299 7.22 -37.46 10.84
N ALA A 300 7.90 -36.32 11.03
CA ALA A 300 8.30 -35.87 12.38
C ALA A 300 8.21 -34.35 12.64
N ASP A 301 8.26 -33.49 11.61
CA ASP A 301 8.16 -32.04 11.81
C ASP A 301 7.33 -31.41 10.69
N TYR A 302 6.15 -30.92 11.06
CA TYR A 302 5.20 -30.24 10.20
C TYR A 302 4.80 -28.90 10.81
N ARG A 303 4.78 -27.85 9.99
CA ARG A 303 4.48 -26.48 10.43
C ARG A 303 3.26 -25.93 9.71
N ALA A 304 2.32 -25.38 10.48
CA ALA A 304 1.23 -24.57 9.97
C ALA A 304 1.43 -23.11 10.40
N TYR A 305 1.10 -22.19 9.49
CA TYR A 305 1.16 -20.75 9.76
C TYR A 305 -0.25 -20.17 9.80
N ILE A 306 -0.52 -19.39 10.85
CA ILE A 306 -1.70 -18.54 10.92
C ILE A 306 -1.22 -17.11 10.69
N ASP A 307 -1.19 -16.72 9.41
CA ASP A 307 -0.69 -15.44 8.92
C ASP A 307 -1.77 -14.36 8.86
N GLY A 308 -1.35 -13.10 8.82
CA GLY A 308 -2.28 -11.98 8.62
C GLY A 308 -3.25 -11.82 9.78
N ILE A 309 -2.78 -12.07 11.01
CA ILE A 309 -3.48 -11.73 12.25
C ILE A 309 -3.03 -10.35 12.73
N ASP A 310 -3.78 -9.74 13.64
CA ASP A 310 -3.37 -8.51 14.32
C ASP A 310 -3.78 -8.55 15.80
N VAL A 311 -3.16 -9.48 16.53
CA VAL A 311 -3.44 -9.62 17.97
C VAL A 311 -2.59 -8.62 18.74
N LYS A 312 -3.25 -7.57 19.26
CA LYS A 312 -2.61 -6.59 20.12
C LYS A 312 -2.39 -7.16 21.53
N VAL A 313 -1.14 -7.16 21.98
CA VAL A 313 -0.71 -7.47 23.35
C VAL A 313 -0.24 -6.16 23.97
N ALA A 314 -1.05 -5.60 24.87
CA ALA A 314 -0.72 -4.37 25.56
C ALA A 314 0.50 -4.57 26.48
N LYS A 315 1.30 -3.51 26.64
CA LYS A 315 2.45 -3.51 27.53
C LYS A 315 2.07 -4.00 28.93
N ASP A 316 2.87 -4.93 29.46
CA ASP A 316 2.76 -5.54 30.78
C ASP A 316 1.48 -6.35 31.04
N VAL A 317 0.64 -6.53 30.01
CA VAL A 317 -0.56 -7.38 30.05
C VAL A 317 -0.23 -8.77 29.54
N VAL A 318 -0.70 -9.79 30.26
CA VAL A 318 -0.65 -11.18 29.82
C VAL A 318 -1.92 -11.47 29.00
N LYS A 319 -1.74 -12.03 27.82
CA LYS A 319 -2.82 -12.49 26.95
C LYS A 319 -2.67 -13.98 26.70
N THR A 320 -3.78 -14.72 26.74
CA THR A 320 -3.78 -16.17 26.51
C THR A 320 -4.32 -16.48 25.12
N LEU A 321 -3.45 -16.99 24.26
CA LEU A 321 -3.82 -17.46 22.94
C LEU A 321 -4.06 -18.96 22.96
N THR A 322 -5.21 -19.40 22.50
CA THR A 322 -5.61 -20.80 22.49
C THR A 322 -5.63 -21.34 21.07
N VAL A 323 -4.94 -22.45 20.83
CA VAL A 323 -5.06 -23.23 19.61
C VAL A 323 -6.17 -24.25 19.78
N LYS A 324 -7.15 -24.19 18.88
CA LYS A 324 -8.24 -25.16 18.76
C LYS A 324 -8.16 -25.88 17.44
N VAL A 325 -8.49 -27.17 17.43
CA VAL A 325 -8.45 -28.01 16.23
C VAL A 325 -9.77 -28.71 16.01
N SER A 326 -10.04 -29.03 14.75
CA SER A 326 -11.14 -29.90 14.35
C SER A 326 -10.56 -31.15 13.73
N ALA A 327 -10.97 -32.32 14.21
CA ALA A 327 -10.61 -33.60 13.65
C ALA A 327 -11.36 -33.88 12.34
N LEU A 328 -10.80 -34.75 11.51
CA LEU A 328 -11.53 -35.31 10.38
C LEU A 328 -12.68 -36.19 10.86
N PRO A 329 -13.81 -36.27 10.11
CA PRO A 329 -14.94 -37.11 10.45
C PRO A 329 -14.63 -38.61 10.30
N VAL A 330 -13.63 -38.95 9.47
CA VAL A 330 -13.14 -40.30 9.26
C VAL A 330 -11.61 -40.23 9.22
N ILE A 331 -10.96 -41.14 9.94
CA ILE A 331 -9.50 -41.28 9.95
C ILE A 331 -9.18 -42.67 9.39
N ASP A 332 -8.23 -42.76 8.47
CA ASP A 332 -7.76 -44.05 7.95
C ASP A 332 -7.11 -44.85 9.09
N SER A 333 -7.55 -46.09 9.28
CA SER A 333 -7.00 -47.03 10.27
C SER A 333 -5.51 -47.36 10.07
N ALA A 334 -4.93 -47.01 8.93
CA ALA A 334 -3.51 -47.22 8.60
C ALA A 334 -2.57 -46.08 9.03
N MET A 335 -3.04 -45.11 9.83
CA MET A 335 -2.25 -43.99 10.37
C MET A 335 -1.25 -44.37 11.45
#